data_AF-A0A231HER2-F1
#
_entry.id   AF-A0A231HER2-F1
#
_cell.length_a   1.000
_cell.length_b   1.000
_cell.length_c   1.000
_cell.angle_alpha   90.00
_cell.angle_beta   90.00
_cell.angle_gamma   90.00
#
_symmetry.space_group_name_H-M   'P 1'
#
loop_
_entity.id
_entity.type
_entity.pdbx_description
1 polymer ?
#
loop_
_entity_poly.entity_id
_entity_poly.type
_entity_poly.pdbx_seq_one_letter_code
_entity_poly.pdbx_strand_id
1 'polypeptide(L)'
;MIADRGLIYNEPGRYLSLGSARDPERAVAGFIFSAPPTTFDRRDVGAQKRFIADHFAGVGWRAPQLLAALQGAGDLYFDSLSQIRLDRWADGRVALLGDAAWCAGPGGNGTSHALLGTYTLAGELAAANGDHRIGFARYERIMRPTVERSQKFATGAGRFLAPATRWQIRRRDLTYRVLSSAVMSGIFTRMSSRFREDREAGVLSTARGSSGLRAGQGTRPWRARPAPDSTSSSIVARASSSRPAAGKV
;
A
#
# COMPACT_ATOMS: atom_id res chain seq x y z
N MET A 1 3.38 -15.83 -23.08
CA MET A 1 3.71 -16.85 -22.05
C MET A 1 3.84 -16.28 -20.61
N ILE A 2 3.12 -15.20 -20.24
CA ILE A 2 3.08 -14.67 -18.84
C ILE A 2 1.66 -14.75 -18.25
N ALA A 3 0.68 -15.24 -19.02
CA ALA A 3 -0.75 -15.20 -18.69
C ALA A 3 -1.07 -15.65 -17.25
N ASP A 4 -0.40 -16.70 -16.74
CA ASP A 4 -0.67 -17.30 -15.44
C ASP A 4 0.48 -17.21 -14.42
N ARG A 5 1.54 -16.44 -14.70
CA ARG A 5 2.71 -16.35 -13.80
C ARG A 5 3.17 -14.92 -13.62
N GLY A 6 3.26 -14.49 -12.36
CA GLY A 6 3.98 -13.27 -11.98
C GLY A 6 5.47 -13.57 -11.80
N LEU A 7 6.33 -12.80 -12.45
CA LEU A 7 7.78 -12.84 -12.25
C LEU A 7 8.19 -11.67 -11.38
N ILE A 8 9.12 -11.94 -10.46
CA ILE A 8 9.75 -10.93 -9.62
C ILE A 8 11.26 -11.05 -9.79
N TYR A 9 11.93 -9.90 -9.95
CA TYR A 9 13.37 -9.80 -9.98
C TYR A 9 13.84 -8.73 -9.00
N ASN A 10 14.87 -9.04 -8.22
CA ASN A 10 15.43 -8.15 -7.22
C ASN A 10 16.93 -7.98 -7.42
N GLU A 11 17.37 -6.73 -7.41
CA GLU A 11 18.74 -6.33 -7.13
C GLU A 11 18.76 -5.51 -5.83
N PRO A 12 19.92 -5.33 -5.17
CA PRO A 12 20.04 -4.45 -4.02
C PRO A 12 19.38 -3.08 -4.28
N GLY A 13 18.37 -2.73 -3.48
CA GLY A 13 17.62 -1.47 -3.56
C GLY A 13 16.66 -1.36 -4.75
N ARG A 14 16.48 -2.42 -5.54
CA ARG A 14 15.65 -2.42 -6.76
C ARG A 14 14.77 -3.67 -6.85
N TYR A 15 13.55 -3.46 -7.29
CA TYR A 15 12.55 -4.50 -7.47
C TYR A 15 11.86 -4.28 -8.81
N LEU A 16 11.78 -5.34 -9.59
CA LEU A 16 11.00 -5.43 -10.81
C LEU A 16 9.96 -6.54 -10.66
N SER A 17 8.75 -6.27 -11.12
CA SER A 17 7.74 -7.30 -11.32
C SER A 17 7.21 -7.26 -12.75
N LEU A 18 6.83 -8.43 -13.24
CA LEU A 18 6.20 -8.58 -14.54
C LEU A 18 5.04 -9.56 -14.41
N GLY A 19 3.87 -9.14 -14.85
CA GLY A 19 2.67 -9.98 -14.88
C GLY A 19 1.77 -9.64 -16.04
N SER A 20 0.67 -10.38 -16.18
CA SER A 20 -0.33 -10.20 -17.24
C SER A 20 -1.59 -9.48 -16.78
N ALA A 21 -1.78 -9.30 -15.47
CA ALA A 21 -3.06 -8.90 -14.87
C ALA A 21 -4.25 -9.77 -15.36
N ARG A 22 -4.02 -11.05 -15.63
CA ARG A 22 -4.98 -12.02 -16.20
C ARG A 22 -5.41 -11.73 -17.63
N ASP A 23 -4.69 -10.86 -18.33
CA ASP A 23 -4.85 -10.61 -19.76
C ASP A 23 -3.60 -11.10 -20.52
N PRO A 24 -3.70 -12.17 -21.32
CA PRO A 24 -2.55 -12.76 -22.02
C PRO A 24 -1.92 -11.82 -23.06
N GLU A 25 -2.65 -10.80 -23.53
CA GLU A 25 -2.19 -9.81 -24.51
C GLU A 25 -1.55 -8.57 -23.85
N ARG A 26 -1.62 -8.48 -22.52
CA ARG A 26 -1.08 -7.38 -21.75
C ARG A 26 0.14 -7.81 -20.94
N ALA A 27 1.14 -6.95 -20.91
CA ALA A 27 2.24 -7.04 -19.95
C ALA A 27 2.16 -5.84 -19.00
N VAL A 28 2.17 -6.10 -17.69
CA VAL A 28 2.22 -5.10 -16.63
C VAL A 28 3.57 -5.20 -15.94
N ALA A 29 4.35 -4.13 -16.03
CA ALA A 29 5.64 -3.99 -15.38
C ALA A 29 5.50 -3.12 -14.13
N GLY A 30 6.06 -3.59 -13.01
CA GLY A 30 6.19 -2.83 -11.77
C GLY A 30 7.66 -2.54 -11.48
N PHE A 31 7.95 -1.32 -11.04
CA PHE A 31 9.27 -0.85 -10.63
C PHE A 31 9.17 -0.33 -9.21
N ILE A 32 10.01 -0.80 -8.30
CA ILE A 32 10.13 -0.26 -6.94
C ILE A 32 11.60 -0.06 -6.60
N PHE A 33 11.95 1.11 -6.10
CA PHE A 33 13.34 1.47 -5.77
C PHE A 33 13.37 2.55 -4.71
N SER A 34 14.52 2.69 -4.03
CA SER A 34 14.74 3.77 -3.06
C SER A 34 15.42 4.96 -3.73
N ALA A 35 14.92 6.16 -3.47
CA ALA A 35 15.51 7.42 -3.91
C ALA A 35 15.62 8.41 -2.73
N PRO A 36 16.50 9.43 -2.81
CA PRO A 36 16.44 10.57 -1.90
C PRO A 36 15.06 11.26 -1.96
N PRO A 37 14.62 11.94 -0.89
CA PRO A 37 13.39 12.72 -0.92
C PRO A 37 13.41 13.70 -2.09
N THR A 38 12.53 13.49 -3.06
CA THR A 38 12.50 14.24 -4.32
C THR A 38 11.08 14.68 -4.58
N THR A 39 10.89 15.96 -4.89
CA THR A 39 9.62 16.49 -5.39
C THR A 39 9.55 16.30 -6.90
N PHE A 40 8.51 15.64 -7.38
CA PHE A 40 8.28 15.41 -8.80
C PHE A 40 7.07 16.21 -9.27
N ASP A 41 7.16 16.77 -10.47
CA ASP A 41 5.95 17.21 -11.16
C ASP A 41 5.17 15.97 -11.60
N ARG A 42 3.96 15.81 -11.05
CA ARG A 42 3.06 14.69 -11.39
C ARG A 42 2.61 14.73 -12.85
N ARG A 43 2.72 15.89 -13.52
CA ARG A 43 2.31 16.07 -14.92
C ARG A 43 3.44 15.82 -15.92
N ASP A 44 4.70 15.84 -15.48
CA ASP A 44 5.85 15.56 -16.37
C ASP A 44 6.14 14.05 -16.42
N VAL A 45 5.34 13.34 -17.22
CA VAL A 45 5.51 11.91 -17.49
C VAL A 45 6.89 11.61 -18.11
N GLY A 46 7.44 12.53 -18.90
CA GLY A 46 8.75 12.36 -19.52
C GLY A 46 9.88 12.33 -18.48
N ALA A 47 9.86 13.26 -17.53
CA ALA A 47 10.81 13.27 -16.41
C ALA A 47 10.69 12.02 -15.55
N GLN A 48 9.45 11.56 -15.27
CA GLN A 48 9.22 10.33 -14.51
C GLN A 48 9.80 9.10 -15.22
N LYS A 49 9.59 8.96 -16.54
CA LYS A 49 10.17 7.88 -17.34
C LYS A 49 11.70 7.90 -17.36
N ARG A 50 12.31 9.08 -17.51
CA ARG A 50 13.78 9.24 -17.43
C ARG A 50 14.30 8.84 -16.05
N PHE A 51 13.66 9.31 -15.00
CA PHE A 51 14.05 9.00 -13.63
C PHE A 51 14.02 7.50 -13.30
N ILE A 52 13.01 6.77 -13.81
CA ILE A 52 12.96 5.31 -13.73
C ILE A 52 14.11 4.68 -14.54
N ALA A 53 14.34 5.15 -15.78
CA ALA A 53 15.40 4.62 -16.63
C ALA A 53 16.79 4.77 -15.98
N ASP A 54 17.09 5.94 -15.41
CA ASP A 54 18.35 6.21 -14.72
C ASP A 54 18.54 5.28 -13.51
N HIS A 55 17.48 5.06 -12.73
CA HIS A 55 17.54 4.17 -11.56
C HIS A 55 17.74 2.71 -11.92
N PHE A 56 17.27 2.26 -13.08
CA PHE A 56 17.39 0.88 -13.54
C PHE A 56 18.46 0.69 -14.63
N ALA A 57 19.27 1.71 -14.91
CA ALA A 57 20.41 1.60 -15.81
C ALA A 57 21.38 0.52 -15.32
N GLY A 58 21.82 -0.35 -16.23
CA GLY A 58 22.73 -1.45 -15.92
C GLY A 58 22.12 -2.62 -15.14
N VAL A 59 20.83 -2.57 -14.78
CA VAL A 59 20.13 -3.70 -14.16
C VAL A 59 19.96 -4.82 -15.19
N GLY A 60 20.19 -6.06 -14.76
CA GLY A 60 20.11 -7.23 -15.64
C GLY A 60 18.67 -7.71 -15.94
N TRP A 61 18.56 -9.01 -16.23
CA TRP A 61 17.28 -9.69 -16.50
C TRP A 61 16.53 -9.07 -17.69
N ARG A 62 15.28 -8.63 -17.49
CA ARG A 62 14.40 -8.02 -18.50
C ARG A 62 14.35 -6.50 -18.38
N ALA A 63 15.16 -5.89 -17.52
CA ALA A 63 15.09 -4.45 -17.28
C ALA A 63 15.28 -3.63 -18.58
N PRO A 64 16.25 -3.92 -19.47
CA PRO A 64 16.40 -3.16 -20.71
C PRO A 64 15.14 -3.19 -21.60
N GLN A 65 14.51 -4.35 -21.74
CA GLN A 65 13.29 -4.52 -22.53
C GLN A 65 12.10 -3.80 -21.90
N LEU A 66 11.97 -3.85 -20.56
CA LEU A 66 10.91 -3.17 -19.82
C LEU A 66 11.08 -1.65 -19.87
N LEU A 67 12.31 -1.14 -19.80
CA LEU A 67 12.61 0.29 -19.93
C LEU A 67 12.35 0.80 -21.35
N ALA A 68 12.65 0.01 -22.37
CA ALA A 68 12.29 0.34 -23.75
C ALA A 68 10.76 0.41 -23.93
N ALA A 69 10.03 -0.60 -23.44
CA ALA A 69 8.56 -0.62 -23.49
C ALA A 69 7.92 0.53 -22.71
N LEU A 70 8.53 0.93 -21.58
CA LEU A 70 8.08 2.06 -20.76
C LEU A 70 8.05 3.38 -21.55
N GLN A 71 8.92 3.58 -22.54
CA GLN A 71 8.91 4.80 -23.36
C GLN A 71 7.59 4.95 -24.14
N GLY A 72 7.07 3.86 -24.71
CA GLY A 72 5.81 3.82 -25.43
C GLY A 72 4.55 3.69 -24.57
N ALA A 73 4.69 3.38 -23.27
CA ALA A 73 3.55 3.18 -22.38
C ALA A 73 2.79 4.49 -22.12
N GLY A 74 1.47 4.48 -22.37
CA GLY A 74 0.57 5.63 -22.13
C GLY A 74 -0.08 5.65 -20.75
N ASP A 75 0.07 4.60 -19.95
CA ASP A 75 -0.64 4.40 -18.68
C ASP A 75 0.31 4.35 -17.46
N LEU A 76 1.41 5.10 -17.51
CA LEU A 76 2.36 5.17 -16.40
C LEU A 76 1.71 5.74 -15.14
N TYR A 77 1.70 4.94 -14.08
CA TYR A 77 1.52 5.37 -12.71
C TYR A 77 2.89 5.51 -12.04
N PHE A 78 3.15 6.63 -11.37
CA PHE A 78 4.39 6.90 -10.66
C PHE A 78 4.10 7.72 -9.39
N ASP A 79 4.49 7.21 -8.22
CA ASP A 79 4.44 7.98 -6.97
C ASP A 79 5.41 7.38 -5.92
N SER A 80 5.64 8.13 -4.86
CA SER A 80 6.22 7.66 -3.61
C SER A 80 5.29 6.70 -2.86
N LEU A 81 5.87 5.69 -2.20
CA LEU A 81 5.19 4.85 -1.22
C LEU A 81 5.07 5.62 0.10
N SER A 82 3.99 6.40 0.21
CA SER A 82 3.74 7.30 1.33
C SER A 82 2.60 6.81 2.23
N GLN A 83 2.56 7.33 3.46
CA GLN A 83 1.45 7.15 4.40
C GLN A 83 0.90 8.51 4.84
N ILE A 84 -0.41 8.60 5.05
CA ILE A 84 -1.05 9.79 5.64
C ILE A 84 -1.29 9.52 7.13
N ARG A 85 -0.69 10.33 7.99
CA ARG A 85 -0.83 10.24 9.45
C ARG A 85 -1.26 11.59 9.99
N LEU A 86 -2.50 11.69 10.46
CA LEU A 86 -3.06 12.94 10.99
C LEU A 86 -3.34 12.82 12.49
N ASP A 87 -3.21 13.93 13.21
CA ASP A 87 -3.60 14.06 14.62
C ASP A 87 -5.09 13.78 14.83
N ARG A 88 -5.95 14.33 13.96
CA ARG A 88 -7.39 14.12 13.88
C ARG A 88 -7.85 13.94 12.44
N TRP A 89 -9.04 13.39 12.23
CA TRP A 89 -9.61 13.19 10.89
C TRP A 89 -10.80 14.09 10.56
N ALA A 90 -11.23 14.93 11.51
CA ALA A 90 -12.27 15.92 11.27
C ALA A 90 -11.88 17.28 11.83
N ASP A 91 -12.36 18.33 11.19
CA ASP A 91 -12.32 19.71 11.70
C ASP A 91 -13.63 20.42 11.35
N GLY A 92 -14.29 20.98 12.37
CA GLY A 92 -15.64 21.52 12.23
C GLY A 92 -16.61 20.50 11.62
N ARG A 93 -17.18 20.84 10.46
CA ARG A 93 -18.15 20.01 9.72
C ARG A 93 -17.53 19.17 8.61
N VAL A 94 -16.20 19.17 8.49
CA VAL A 94 -15.47 18.44 7.45
C VAL A 94 -14.78 17.23 8.07
N ALA A 95 -15.03 16.04 7.53
CA ALA A 95 -14.33 14.81 7.89
C ALA A 95 -13.59 14.25 6.67
N LEU A 96 -12.39 13.74 6.91
CA LEU A 96 -11.57 13.01 5.95
C LEU A 96 -11.87 11.53 6.07
N LEU A 97 -11.79 10.80 4.97
CA LEU A 97 -12.07 9.37 4.90
C LEU A 97 -11.13 8.69 3.89
N GLY A 98 -10.82 7.41 4.13
CA GLY A 98 -10.02 6.60 3.21
C GLY A 98 -8.58 7.11 3.12
N ASP A 99 -8.00 7.07 1.92
CA ASP A 99 -6.61 7.47 1.73
C ASP A 99 -6.34 8.93 2.14
N ALA A 100 -7.32 9.83 1.99
CA ALA A 100 -7.21 11.22 2.43
C ALA A 100 -7.02 11.39 3.95
N ALA A 101 -7.53 10.44 4.74
CA ALA A 101 -7.40 10.46 6.20
C ALA A 101 -6.24 9.62 6.71
N TRP A 102 -5.96 8.49 6.04
CA TRP A 102 -5.10 7.46 6.60
C TRP A 102 -4.47 6.49 5.61
N CYS A 103 -4.13 6.92 4.39
CA CYS A 103 -3.41 6.08 3.43
C CYS A 103 -2.32 5.24 4.15
N ALA A 104 -2.51 3.92 4.13
CA ALA A 104 -1.72 3.00 4.96
C ALA A 104 -0.44 2.54 4.27
N GLY A 105 -0.23 2.94 3.02
CA GLY A 105 0.86 2.48 2.17
C GLY A 105 0.59 1.11 1.52
N PRO A 106 1.62 0.49 0.93
CA PRO A 106 1.47 -0.75 0.17
C PRO A 106 1.20 -1.93 1.11
N GLY A 107 -0.01 -2.47 1.05
CA GLY A 107 -0.40 -3.65 1.83
C GLY A 107 -1.78 -4.21 1.48
N GLY A 108 -2.46 -3.68 0.45
CA GLY A 108 -3.77 -4.17 0.01
C GLY A 108 -4.96 -3.83 0.91
N ASN A 109 -4.74 -3.16 2.04
CA ASN A 109 -5.80 -2.87 3.03
C ASN A 109 -6.54 -1.55 2.81
N GLY A 110 -6.12 -0.72 1.85
CA GLY A 110 -6.68 0.61 1.60
C GLY A 110 -8.19 0.57 1.31
N THR A 111 -8.60 -0.25 0.36
CA THR A 111 -10.02 -0.41 -0.03
C THR A 111 -10.87 -0.95 1.11
N SER A 112 -10.41 -1.99 1.81
CA SER A 112 -11.13 -2.57 2.94
C SER A 112 -11.34 -1.56 4.07
N HIS A 113 -10.32 -0.76 4.39
CA HIS A 113 -10.46 0.31 5.38
C HIS A 113 -11.34 1.46 4.91
N ALA A 114 -11.31 1.80 3.61
CA ALA A 114 -12.19 2.81 3.06
C ALA A 114 -13.65 2.38 3.25
N LEU A 115 -13.99 1.14 2.88
CA LEU A 115 -15.33 0.58 3.06
C LEU A 115 -15.76 0.55 4.52
N LEU A 116 -14.90 0.03 5.41
CA LEU A 116 -15.18 0.00 6.85
C LEU A 116 -15.35 1.42 7.41
N GLY A 117 -14.50 2.35 6.99
CA GLY A 117 -14.56 3.75 7.40
C GLY A 117 -15.84 4.44 6.94
N THR A 118 -16.27 4.22 5.69
CA THR A 118 -17.52 4.77 5.15
C THR A 118 -18.71 4.27 5.98
N TYR A 119 -18.78 2.96 6.20
CA TYR A 119 -19.85 2.34 6.97
C TYR A 119 -19.89 2.89 8.40
N THR A 120 -18.74 2.97 9.06
CA THR A 120 -18.62 3.49 10.43
C THR A 120 -19.01 4.95 10.50
N LEU A 121 -18.53 5.79 9.58
CA LEU A 121 -18.85 7.23 9.56
C LEU A 121 -20.35 7.47 9.39
N ALA A 122 -20.98 6.79 8.42
CA ALA A 122 -22.40 6.90 8.16
C ALA A 122 -23.23 6.41 9.37
N GLY A 123 -22.86 5.26 9.95
CA GLY A 123 -23.53 4.69 11.12
C GLY A 123 -23.46 5.58 12.35
N GLU A 124 -22.28 6.15 12.65
CA GLU A 124 -22.10 7.01 13.81
C GLU A 124 -22.79 8.37 13.66
N LEU A 125 -22.88 8.91 12.43
CA LEU A 125 -23.68 10.09 12.14
C LEU A 125 -25.18 9.83 12.33
N ALA A 126 -25.67 8.68 11.83
CA ALA A 126 -27.07 8.28 12.01
C ALA A 126 -27.42 8.07 13.49
N ALA A 127 -26.57 7.35 14.23
CA ALA A 127 -26.75 7.12 15.66
C ALA A 127 -26.67 8.40 16.52
N ALA A 128 -25.98 9.43 16.01
CA ALA A 128 -25.91 10.74 16.63
C ALA A 128 -27.04 11.70 16.18
N ASN A 129 -28.06 11.22 15.45
CA ASN A 129 -29.12 12.05 14.86
C ASN A 129 -28.58 13.23 14.04
N GLY A 130 -27.46 13.02 13.33
CA GLY A 130 -26.81 14.05 12.53
C GLY A 130 -25.89 15.02 13.31
N ASP A 131 -25.70 14.84 14.63
CA ASP A 131 -24.68 15.61 15.35
C ASP A 131 -23.27 15.13 14.95
N HIS A 132 -22.71 15.83 13.96
CA HIS A 132 -21.37 15.61 13.43
C HIS A 132 -20.27 15.62 14.51
N ARG A 133 -20.44 16.36 15.62
CA ARG A 133 -19.41 16.39 16.67
C ARG A 133 -19.30 15.03 17.36
N ILE A 134 -20.44 14.41 17.63
CA ILE A 134 -20.52 13.07 18.23
C ILE A 134 -20.14 12.02 17.18
N GLY A 135 -20.72 12.10 15.99
CA GLY A 135 -20.50 11.13 14.92
C GLY A 135 -19.03 11.04 14.50
N PHE A 136 -18.37 12.18 14.23
CA PHE A 136 -16.97 12.20 13.82
C PHE A 136 -16.03 11.71 14.93
N ALA A 137 -16.27 12.10 16.18
CA ALA A 137 -15.46 11.65 17.31
C ALA A 137 -15.55 10.13 17.51
N ARG A 138 -16.75 9.54 17.37
CA ARG A 138 -16.94 8.09 17.48
C ARG A 138 -16.34 7.34 16.30
N TYR A 139 -16.56 7.82 15.09
CA TYR A 139 -15.94 7.30 13.88
C TYR A 139 -14.41 7.20 14.01
N GLU A 140 -13.76 8.30 14.43
CA GLU A 140 -12.33 8.33 14.59
C GLU A 140 -11.84 7.34 15.65
N ARG A 141 -12.53 7.28 16.81
CA ARG A 141 -12.22 6.34 17.89
C ARG A 141 -12.30 4.88 17.45
N ILE A 142 -13.29 4.51 16.64
CA ILE A 142 -13.49 3.14 16.17
C ILE A 142 -12.44 2.76 15.12
N MET A 143 -12.16 3.66 14.17
CA MET A 143 -11.28 3.36 13.04
C MET A 143 -9.79 3.44 13.38
N ARG A 144 -9.39 4.30 14.32
CA ARG A 144 -7.97 4.58 14.66
C ARG A 144 -7.12 3.34 15.00
N PRO A 145 -7.55 2.41 15.86
CA PRO A 145 -6.73 1.23 16.20
C PRO A 145 -6.42 0.34 15.00
N THR A 146 -7.41 0.08 14.14
CA THR A 146 -7.27 -0.76 12.95
C THR A 146 -6.36 -0.12 11.91
N VAL A 147 -6.53 1.18 11.71
CA VAL A 147 -5.71 1.99 10.80
C VAL A 147 -4.25 2.03 11.26
N GLU A 148 -4.00 2.38 12.53
CA GLU A 148 -2.65 2.52 13.07
C GLU A 148 -1.91 1.17 13.08
N ARG A 149 -2.60 0.04 13.33
CA ARG A 149 -2.00 -1.30 13.22
C ARG A 149 -1.54 -1.59 11.80
N SER A 150 -2.36 -1.28 10.81
CA SER A 150 -2.03 -1.49 9.39
C SER A 150 -0.92 -0.56 8.90
N GLN A 151 -0.93 0.72 9.31
CA GLN A 151 0.15 1.66 9.03
C GLN A 151 1.48 1.18 9.62
N LYS A 152 1.46 0.64 10.84
CA LYS A 152 2.62 0.03 11.49
C LYS A 152 3.10 -1.20 10.72
N PHE A 153 2.20 -2.08 10.27
CA PHE A 153 2.56 -3.25 9.47
C PHE A 153 3.20 -2.88 8.13
N ALA A 154 2.67 -1.86 7.46
CA ALA A 154 3.22 -1.36 6.20
C ALA A 154 4.52 -0.55 6.38
N THR A 155 4.89 -0.19 7.62
CA THR A 155 6.17 0.47 7.90
C THR A 155 7.31 -0.49 7.55
N GLY A 156 8.11 -0.15 6.55
CA GLY A 156 9.20 -1.01 6.04
C GLY A 156 8.84 -1.87 4.83
N ALA A 157 7.62 -1.78 4.29
CA ALA A 157 7.23 -2.50 3.08
C ALA A 157 8.13 -2.17 1.87
N GLY A 158 8.58 -0.92 1.74
CA GLY A 158 9.58 -0.55 0.72
C GLY A 158 10.89 -1.32 0.85
N ARG A 159 11.45 -1.41 2.07
CA ARG A 159 12.67 -2.19 2.37
C ARG A 159 12.47 -3.70 2.18
N PHE A 160 11.24 -4.17 2.34
CA PHE A 160 10.88 -5.56 2.08
C PHE A 160 10.82 -5.88 0.58
N LEU A 161 10.22 -4.97 -0.20
CA LEU A 161 10.09 -5.12 -1.65
C LEU A 161 11.43 -4.91 -2.34
N ALA A 162 12.20 -3.90 -1.95
CA ALA A 162 13.52 -3.57 -2.48
C ALA A 162 14.60 -3.60 -1.37
N PRO A 163 15.05 -4.78 -0.90
CA PRO A 163 16.06 -4.87 0.15
C PRO A 163 17.40 -4.30 -0.31
N ALA A 164 18.10 -3.60 0.58
CA ALA A 164 19.33 -2.88 0.26
C ALA A 164 20.54 -3.79 0.01
N THR A 165 20.49 -5.09 0.35
CA THR A 165 21.64 -5.99 0.21
C THR A 165 21.27 -7.35 -0.39
N ARG A 166 22.23 -7.96 -1.10
CA ARG A 166 22.08 -9.32 -1.67
C ARG A 166 21.79 -10.37 -0.59
N TRP A 167 22.37 -10.22 0.60
CA TRP A 167 22.12 -11.12 1.73
C TRP A 167 20.68 -11.04 2.24
N GLN A 168 20.11 -9.83 2.32
CA GLN A 168 18.69 -9.66 2.70
C GLN A 168 17.76 -10.31 1.69
N ILE A 169 18.05 -10.19 0.39
CA ILE A 169 17.30 -10.86 -0.68
C ILE A 169 17.38 -12.39 -0.50
N ARG A 170 18.59 -12.95 -0.37
CA ARG A 170 18.79 -14.39 -0.17
C ARG A 170 18.04 -14.93 1.05
N ARG A 171 18.10 -14.21 2.18
CA ARG A 171 17.40 -14.59 3.41
C ARG A 171 15.89 -14.59 3.22
N ARG A 172 15.34 -13.53 2.61
CA ARG A 172 13.90 -13.42 2.30
C ARG A 172 13.44 -14.57 1.42
N ASP A 173 14.16 -14.84 0.34
CA ASP A 173 13.82 -15.88 -0.62
C ASP A 173 13.93 -17.28 0.01
N LEU A 174 14.93 -17.50 0.88
CA LEU A 174 15.04 -18.72 1.69
C LEU A 174 13.85 -18.88 2.63
N THR A 175 13.48 -17.82 3.37
CA THR A 175 12.30 -17.85 4.26
C THR A 175 11.04 -18.22 3.47
N TYR A 176 10.83 -17.64 2.29
CA TYR A 176 9.70 -17.99 1.44
C TYR A 176 9.73 -19.45 0.99
N ARG A 177 10.88 -19.98 0.57
CA ARG A 177 11.03 -21.40 0.21
C ARG A 177 10.72 -22.34 1.37
N VAL A 178 11.12 -21.97 2.58
CA VAL A 178 10.84 -22.75 3.80
C VAL A 178 9.36 -22.66 4.15
N LEU A 179 8.74 -21.48 4.10
CA LEU A 179 7.31 -21.30 4.37
C LEU A 179 6.42 -21.98 3.33
N SER A 180 6.83 -21.97 2.07
CA SER A 180 6.13 -22.66 0.98
C SER A 180 6.49 -24.14 0.88
N SER A 181 7.29 -24.68 1.80
CA SER A 181 7.54 -26.12 1.86
C SER A 181 6.30 -26.86 2.34
N ALA A 182 6.10 -28.09 1.86
CA ALA A 182 4.94 -28.91 2.21
C ALA A 182 4.78 -29.10 3.73
N VAL A 183 5.90 -29.13 4.46
CA VAL A 183 5.94 -29.25 5.92
C VAL A 183 5.35 -28.03 6.61
N MET A 184 5.76 -26.83 6.21
CA MET A 184 5.25 -25.58 6.79
C MET A 184 3.83 -25.25 6.34
N SER A 185 3.45 -25.60 5.10
CA SER A 185 2.07 -25.47 4.63
C SER A 185 1.10 -26.27 5.49
N GLY A 186 1.47 -27.49 5.92
CA GLY A 186 0.65 -28.31 6.81
C GLY A 186 0.48 -27.72 8.21
N ILE A 187 1.52 -27.08 8.74
CA ILE A 187 1.49 -26.40 10.05
C ILE A 187 0.66 -25.12 9.97
N PHE A 188 0.82 -24.33 8.90
CA PHE A 188 0.08 -23.09 8.69
C PHE A 188 -1.44 -23.33 8.57
N THR A 189 -1.85 -24.35 7.82
CA THR A 189 -3.27 -24.73 7.72
C THR A 189 -3.85 -25.08 9.10
N ARG A 190 -3.10 -25.83 9.92
CA ARG A 190 -3.51 -26.24 11.27
C ARG A 190 -3.56 -25.08 12.28
N MET A 191 -2.72 -24.06 12.09
CA MET A 191 -2.68 -22.88 12.95
C MET A 191 -3.77 -21.86 12.56
N SER A 192 -4.09 -21.74 11.27
CA SER A 192 -5.11 -20.82 10.74
C SER A 192 -6.55 -21.17 11.17
N SER A 193 -6.85 -22.45 11.42
CA SER A 193 -8.15 -22.88 11.94
C SER A 193 -8.40 -22.40 13.38
N ARG A 194 -7.35 -22.26 14.19
CA ARG A 194 -7.45 -21.73 15.58
C ARG A 194 -7.64 -20.22 15.64
N PHE A 195 -7.08 -19.46 14.70
CA PHE A 195 -7.18 -18.00 14.68
C PHE A 195 -8.56 -17.45 14.27
N ARG A 196 -9.44 -18.29 13.70
CA ARG A 196 -10.83 -17.92 13.37
C ARG A 196 -11.71 -17.80 14.62
N GLU A 197 -11.49 -18.65 15.63
CA GLU A 197 -12.28 -18.67 16.87
C GLU A 197 -12.02 -17.43 17.76
N ASP A 198 -10.77 -16.95 17.83
CA ASP A 198 -10.43 -15.79 18.68
C ASP A 198 -10.88 -14.44 18.11
N ARG A 199 -11.06 -14.31 16.79
CA ARG A 199 -11.44 -13.03 16.16
C ARG A 199 -12.93 -12.71 16.28
N GLU A 200 -13.80 -13.72 16.34
CA GLU A 200 -15.23 -13.52 16.57
C GLU A 200 -15.52 -13.03 18.00
N ALA A 201 -14.71 -13.47 18.99
CA ALA A 201 -14.85 -13.04 20.39
C ALA A 201 -14.41 -11.58 20.64
N GLY A 202 -13.40 -11.09 19.91
CA GLY A 202 -12.83 -9.74 20.12
C GLY A 202 -13.68 -8.58 19.59
N VAL A 203 -14.38 -8.77 18.47
CA VAL A 203 -15.16 -7.71 17.80
C VAL A 203 -16.44 -7.35 18.58
N LEU A 204 -17.00 -8.31 19.34
CA LEU A 204 -18.23 -8.10 20.12
C LEU A 204 -18.02 -7.42 21.48
N SER A 205 -16.78 -7.38 21.99
CA SER A 205 -16.44 -6.78 23.30
C SER A 205 -16.26 -5.26 23.22
N THR A 206 -15.74 -4.73 22.10
CA THR A 206 -15.36 -3.32 21.98
C THR A 206 -16.56 -2.36 21.84
N ALA A 207 -17.77 -2.88 21.65
CA ALA A 207 -18.99 -2.09 21.42
C ALA A 207 -19.66 -1.56 22.71
N ARG A 208 -19.24 -1.96 23.92
CA ARG A 208 -20.02 -1.73 25.16
C ARG A 208 -19.43 -0.78 26.22
N GLY A 209 -18.40 -0.01 25.90
CA GLY A 209 -17.83 0.97 26.83
C GLY A 209 -18.10 2.41 26.42
N SER A 210 -19.14 3.04 26.98
CA SER A 210 -19.44 4.47 26.78
C SER A 210 -19.58 5.20 28.11
N SER A 211 -18.68 6.13 28.41
CA SER A 211 -19.04 7.43 29.00
C SER A 211 -17.82 8.35 29.07
N GLY A 212 -18.03 9.61 28.64
CA GLY A 212 -17.18 10.75 28.97
C GLY A 212 -16.10 11.11 27.96
N LEU A 213 -16.39 12.02 27.02
CA LEU A 213 -15.35 12.82 26.35
C LEU A 213 -15.91 14.21 25.99
N ARG A 214 -15.20 15.25 26.43
CA ARG A 214 -15.42 16.66 26.06
C ARG A 214 -14.87 16.92 24.65
N ALA A 215 -15.68 17.50 23.79
CA ALA A 215 -15.24 18.03 22.51
C ALA A 215 -14.50 19.36 22.72
N GLY A 216 -13.20 19.41 22.40
CA GLY A 216 -12.42 20.64 22.40
C GLY A 216 -12.87 21.54 21.24
N GLN A 217 -13.20 22.79 21.57
CA GLN A 217 -13.59 23.83 20.61
C GLN A 217 -12.34 24.53 20.06
N GLY A 218 -12.13 24.45 18.75
CA GLY A 218 -11.13 25.24 18.05
C GLY A 218 -10.86 24.68 16.67
N THR A 219 -11.18 25.45 15.62
CA THR A 219 -10.71 25.17 14.26
C THR A 219 -9.21 25.33 14.24
N ARG A 220 -8.50 24.23 14.00
CA ARG A 220 -7.04 24.22 13.82
C ARG A 220 -6.76 23.55 12.48
N PRO A 221 -5.71 23.93 11.75
CA PRO A 221 -5.32 23.20 10.55
C PRO A 221 -4.92 21.76 10.92
N TRP A 222 -5.28 20.77 10.10
CA TRP A 222 -4.84 19.39 10.27
C TRP A 222 -3.32 19.33 10.35
N ARG A 223 -2.78 18.62 11.33
CA ARG A 223 -1.33 18.45 11.47
C ARG A 223 -0.95 17.03 11.14
N ALA A 224 -0.02 16.90 10.18
CA ALA A 224 0.63 15.64 9.92
C ALA A 224 1.47 15.21 11.13
N ARG A 225 1.35 13.95 11.52
CA ARG A 225 2.29 13.33 12.47
C ARG A 225 3.51 12.87 11.69
N PRO A 226 4.73 13.08 12.21
CA PRO A 226 5.93 12.59 11.55
C PRO A 226 5.88 11.06 11.39
N ALA A 227 6.31 10.58 10.22
CA ALA A 227 6.62 9.18 10.03
C ALA A 227 7.89 8.83 10.85
N PRO A 228 8.04 7.59 11.36
CA PRO A 228 9.30 7.16 11.94
C PRO A 228 10.39 7.18 10.85
N ASP A 229 11.45 7.94 11.11
CA ASP A 229 12.69 8.16 10.34
C ASP A 229 12.73 7.54 8.92
N SER A 230 12.50 8.36 7.89
CA SER A 230 12.75 7.97 6.50
C SER A 230 13.86 8.84 5.88
N THR A 231 15.10 8.36 5.92
CA THR A 231 16.24 8.96 5.19
C THR A 231 16.17 8.74 3.68
N SER A 232 15.19 7.97 3.19
CA SER A 232 14.93 7.71 1.78
C SER A 232 13.46 7.36 1.56
N SER A 233 12.91 7.76 0.41
CA SER A 233 11.56 7.42 -0.03
C SER A 233 11.62 6.26 -1.02
N SER A 234 10.80 5.23 -0.81
CA SER A 234 10.60 4.20 -1.83
C SER A 234 9.64 4.73 -2.88
N ILE A 235 10.02 4.66 -4.15
CA ILE A 235 9.22 5.03 -5.31
C ILE A 235 8.58 3.76 -5.88
N VAL A 236 7.34 3.87 -6.34
CA VAL A 236 6.65 2.84 -7.12
C VAL A 236 6.28 3.40 -8.48
N ALA A 237 6.52 2.62 -9.52
CA ALA A 237 6.02 2.86 -10.85
C ALA A 237 5.33 1.62 -11.42
N ARG A 238 4.27 1.82 -12.18
CA ARG A 238 3.59 0.76 -12.91
C ARG A 238 3.26 1.26 -14.31
N ALA A 239 3.60 0.47 -15.31
CA ALA A 239 3.19 0.72 -16.68
C ALA A 239 2.72 -0.58 -17.32
N SER A 240 1.88 -0.46 -18.33
CA SER A 240 1.53 -1.61 -19.15
C SER A 240 1.74 -1.35 -20.64
N SER A 241 1.93 -2.43 -21.36
CA SER A 241 1.92 -2.43 -22.82
C SER A 241 0.94 -3.49 -23.26
N SER A 242 0.04 -3.14 -24.16
CA SER A 242 -0.56 -4.12 -25.06
C SER A 242 0.49 -4.53 -26.09
N ARG A 243 0.44 -5.77 -26.55
CA ARG A 243 1.00 -6.07 -27.87
C ARG A 243 0.20 -5.26 -28.90
N PRO A 244 0.84 -4.58 -29.88
CA PRO A 244 0.12 -4.33 -31.12
C PRO A 244 -0.31 -5.70 -31.66
N ALA A 245 -1.52 -5.82 -32.19
CA ALA A 245 -2.01 -7.03 -32.84
C ALA A 245 -1.03 -7.41 -33.97
N ALA A 246 -0.03 -8.22 -33.65
CA ALA A 246 1.02 -8.60 -34.57
C ALA A 246 0.58 -9.89 -35.24
N GLY A 247 0.38 -9.80 -36.57
CA GLY A 247 0.38 -10.96 -37.44
C GLY A 247 1.57 -11.86 -37.12
N LYS A 248 1.29 -13.16 -37.22
CA LYS A 248 2.21 -14.27 -36.97
C LYS A 248 3.63 -14.00 -37.50
N VAL A 249 4.62 -14.25 -36.64
CA VAL A 249 5.89 -14.87 -37.03
C VAL A 249 6.13 -16.02 -36.06
#